data_AF-A0A7J3XCR8-F1
#
_entry.id   AF-A0A7J3XCR8-F1
#
_cell.length_a   1.000
_cell.length_b   1.000
_cell.length_c   1.000
_cell.angle_alpha   90.00
_cell.angle_beta   90.00
_cell.angle_gamma   90.00
#
_symmetry.space_group_name_H-M   'P 1'
#
loop_
_entity.id
_entity.type
_entity.pdbx_description
1 polymer ?
#
loop_
_entity_poly.entity_id
_entity_poly.type
_entity_poly.pdbx_seq_one_letter_code
_entity_poly.pdbx_strand_id
1 'polypeptide(L)' 'MLRKEGLPSINELCIATVDKIFELGAYVKLDEYGGLEAYLPWNEVSSKWVKNIREVVKEGQKVVVKVIRVD' A
#
# COMPACT_ATOMS: atom_id res chain seq x y z
N MET A 1 12.05 -12.85 11.60
CA MET A 1 11.09 -12.03 10.82
C MET A 1 10.43 -12.98 9.85
N LEU A 2 9.13 -13.30 10.03
CA LEU A 2 8.43 -14.21 9.11
C LEU A 2 8.35 -13.52 7.74
N ARG A 3 9.18 -13.96 6.79
CA ARG A 3 8.97 -13.65 5.38
C ARG A 3 7.90 -14.61 4.90
N LYS A 4 6.73 -14.10 4.54
CA LYS A 4 5.73 -14.90 3.84
C LYS A 4 6.21 -15.04 2.39
N GLU A 5 6.27 -16.28 1.92
CA GLU A 5 6.62 -16.58 0.54
C GLU A 5 5.34 -16.59 -0.31
N GLY A 6 5.42 -16.04 -1.52
CA GLY A 6 4.30 -15.98 -2.45
C GLY A 6 3.55 -14.65 -2.45
N LEU A 7 2.30 -14.68 -2.91
CA LEU A 7 1.41 -13.52 -2.97
C LEU A 7 0.50 -13.48 -1.74
N PRO A 8 0.11 -12.30 -1.25
CA PRO A 8 -0.87 -12.19 -0.18
C PRO A 8 -2.24 -12.73 -0.61
N SER A 9 -3.10 -13.05 0.36
CA SER A 9 -4.48 -13.41 0.05
C SER A 9 -5.35 -12.18 -0.17
N ILE A 10 -6.36 -12.28 -1.03
CA ILE A 10 -7.39 -11.24 -1.14
C ILE A 10 -8.07 -11.07 0.23
N ASN A 11 -8.29 -9.83 0.64
CA ASN A 11 -8.74 -9.37 1.96
C ASN A 11 -7.74 -9.47 3.11
N GLU A 12 -6.50 -9.87 2.86
CA GLU A 12 -5.46 -9.88 3.88
C GLU A 12 -5.03 -8.45 4.24
N LEU A 13 -4.80 -8.21 5.54
CA LEU A 13 -4.23 -6.96 6.04
C LEU A 13 -2.72 -7.12 6.12
N CYS A 14 -1.99 -6.21 5.48
CA CYS A 14 -0.53 -6.25 5.42
C CYS A 14 0.06 -4.89 5.78
N ILE A 15 1.26 -4.88 6.32
CA ILE A 15 2.05 -3.66 6.52
C ILE A 15 2.82 -3.34 5.24
N ALA A 16 2.59 -2.15 4.70
CA ALA A 16 3.30 -1.63 3.55
C ALA A 16 4.07 -0.36 3.89
N THR A 17 5.21 -0.15 3.24
CA THR A 17 6.00 1.09 3.32
C THR A 17 5.84 1.84 2.01
N VAL A 18 5.49 3.13 2.06
CA VAL A 18 5.35 3.96 0.87
C VAL A 18 6.72 4.19 0.23
N ASP A 19 6.86 3.81 -1.04
CA ASP A 19 8.12 3.96 -1.79
C ASP A 19 8.09 5.23 -2.65
N LYS A 20 7.01 5.43 -3.42
CA LYS A 20 6.85 6.58 -4.31
C LYS A 20 5.40 7.04 -4.38
N ILE A 21 5.20 8.35 -4.43
CA ILE A 21 3.86 8.95 -4.53
C ILE A 21 3.69 9.59 -5.91
N PHE A 22 2.60 9.24 -6.58
CA PHE A 22 2.18 9.77 -7.87
C PHE A 22 0.86 10.56 -7.72
N GLU A 23 0.42 11.21 -8.80
CA GLU A 23 -0.83 11.98 -8.79
C GLU A 23 -2.08 11.10 -8.69
N LEU A 24 -2.04 9.88 -9.23
CA LEU A 24 -3.17 8.94 -9.28
C LEU A 24 -3.12 7.85 -8.20
N GLY A 25 -2.08 7.83 -7.36
CA GLY A 25 -1.86 6.79 -6.36
C GLY A 25 -0.45 6.79 -5.78
N ALA A 26 -0.09 5.74 -5.06
CA ALA A 26 1.23 5.55 -4.48
C ALA A 26 1.70 4.11 -4.67
N TYR A 27 2.99 3.93 -4.94
CA TYR A 27 3.63 2.62 -4.87
C TYR A 27 4.09 2.36 -3.45
N VAL A 28 3.77 1.18 -2.95
CA VAL A 28 4.09 0.74 -1.60
C VAL A 28 4.77 -0.63 -1.66
N LYS A 29 5.60 -0.94 -0.68
CA LYS A 29 6.33 -2.21 -0.55
C LYS A 29 5.85 -2.96 0.68
N LEU A 30 5.37 -4.17 0.49
CA LEU A 30 4.87 -5.03 1.57
C LEU A 30 6.03 -5.60 2.38
N ASP A 31 6.15 -5.18 3.65
CA ASP A 31 7.28 -5.52 4.53
C ASP A 31 7.29 -7.03 4.86
N GLU A 32 6.10 -7.62 5.02
CA GLU A 32 5.89 -9.04 5.31
C GLU A 32 6.24 -9.97 4.14
N TYR A 33 6.23 -9.45 2.91
CA TYR A 33 6.47 -10.19 1.66
C TYR A 33 7.80 -9.83 1.02
N GLY A 34 8.80 -9.47 1.84
CA GLY A 34 10.16 -9.19 1.35
C GLY A 34 10.26 -7.92 0.50
N GLY A 35 9.33 -6.98 0.66
CA GLY A 35 9.28 -5.74 -0.11
C GLY A 35 8.54 -5.87 -1.44
N LEU A 36 7.61 -6.83 -1.56
CA LEU A 36 6.75 -6.98 -2.74
C LEU A 36 6.09 -5.65 -3.09
N GLU A 37 6.24 -5.23 -4.34
CA GLU A 37 5.69 -3.97 -4.83
C GLU A 37 4.17 -4.10 -5.00
N ALA A 38 3.44 -3.13 -4.47
CA ALA A 38 2.00 -3.02 -4.56
C ALA A 38 1.60 -1.59 -4.93
N TYR A 39 0.44 -1.45 -5.58
CA TYR A 39 -0.09 -0.16 -5.99
C TYR A 39 -1.30 0.22 -5.14
N LEU A 40 -1.24 1.41 -4.54
CA LEU A 40 -2.31 2.01 -3.76
C LEU A 40 -2.99 3.11 -4.61
N PRO A 41 -4.15 2.86 -5.22
CA PRO A 41 -4.87 3.86 -6.01
C PRO A 41 -5.44 4.95 -5.10
N TRP A 42 -5.48 6.20 -5.59
CA TRP A 42 -5.97 7.34 -4.81
C TRP A 42 -7.39 7.15 -4.26
N ASN A 43 -8.24 6.46 -5.03
CA ASN A 43 -9.65 6.27 -4.72
C ASN A 43 -9.89 5.36 -3.50
N GLU A 44 -8.88 4.57 -3.11
CA GLU A 44 -8.92 3.66 -1.96
C GLU A 44 -8.25 4.25 -0.71
N VAL A 45 -7.66 5.45 -0.81
CA VAL A 45 -6.91 6.08 0.30
C VAL A 45 -7.86 6.67 1.36
N SER A 46 -9.06 7.11 0.98
CA SER A 46 -10.04 7.65 1.92
C SER A 46 -11.44 7.72 1.33
N SER A 47 -12.47 7.42 2.13
CA SER A 47 -13.88 7.66 1.75
C SER A 47 -14.26 9.15 1.74
N LYS A 48 -13.41 10.03 2.28
CA LYS A 48 -13.57 11.49 2.19
C LYS A 48 -12.80 12.02 0.99
N TRP A 49 -13.35 13.03 0.32
CA TRP A 49 -12.65 13.76 -0.74
C TRP A 49 -11.38 14.41 -0.20
N VAL A 50 -10.23 13.78 -0.42
CA VAL A 50 -8.92 14.34 -0.09
C VAL A 50 -8.38 15.05 -1.33
N LYS A 51 -8.08 16.34 -1.21
CA LYS A 51 -7.53 17.15 -2.32
C LYS A 51 -6.10 16.75 -2.71
N ASN A 52 -5.34 16.14 -1.80
CA ASN A 52 -3.96 15.73 -2.06
C ASN A 52 -3.59 14.44 -1.32
N ILE A 53 -3.21 13.41 -2.07
CA ILE A 53 -2.72 12.13 -1.51
C ILE A 53 -1.48 12.32 -0.61
N ARG A 54 -0.65 13.33 -0.92
CA ARG A 54 0.56 13.69 -0.16
C ARG A 54 0.28 14.15 1.27
N GLU A 55 -0.95 14.57 1.57
CA GLU A 55 -1.36 14.92 2.94
C GLU A 55 -1.66 13.67 3.78
N VAL A 56 -1.97 12.55 3.13
CA VAL A 56 -2.38 11.31 3.80
C VAL A 56 -1.23 10.32 3.91
N VAL A 57 -0.44 10.20 2.84
CA VAL A 57 0.71 9.30 2.78
C VAL A 57 1.98 10.07 2.46
N LYS A 58 3.06 9.71 3.14
CA LYS A 58 4.41 10.28 2.96
C LYS A 58 5.38 9.18 2.54
N GLU A 59 6.39 9.54 1.75
CA GLU A 59 7.47 8.61 1.38
C GLU A 59 8.16 8.07 2.64
N GLY A 60 8.40 6.75 2.68
CA GLY A 60 8.95 6.05 3.85
C GLY A 60 7.96 5.80 4.99
N GLN A 61 6.71 6.29 4.90
CA GLN A 61 5.70 6.03 5.91
C GLN A 61 5.24 4.56 5.86
N LYS A 62 5.18 3.92 7.03
CA LYS A 62 4.53 2.60 7.18
C LYS A 62 3.03 2.78 7.35
N VAL A 63 2.27 2.06 6.54
CA VAL A 63 0.80 2.08 6.52
C VAL A 63 0.27 0.65 6.54
N VAL A 64 -0.90 0.45 7.13
CA VAL A 64 -1.62 -0.82 7.06
C VAL A 64 -2.56 -0.76 5.87
N VAL A 65 -2.45 -1.72 4.97
CA VAL A 65 -3.26 -1.81 3.75
C VAL A 65 -4.01 -3.13 3.71
N LYS A 66 -5.16 -3.12 3.03
CA LYS A 66 -5.93 -4.34 2.74
C LYS A 66 -5.73 -4.72 1.30
N VAL A 67 -5.39 -5.97 1.05
CA VAL A 67 -5.23 -6.49 -0.32
C VAL A 67 -6.61 -6.67 -0.94
N ILE A 68 -6.92 -5.86 -1.95
CA ILE A 68 -8.21 -5.90 -2.66
C ILE A 68 -8.19 -6.85 -3.86
N ARG A 69 -7.02 -7.02 -4.48
CA ARG A 69 -6.82 -7.84 -5.66
C ARG A 69 -5.38 -8.28 -5.75
N VAL A 70 -5.18 -9.49 -6.26
CA VAL A 70 -3.88 -10.12 -6.50
C VAL A 70 -3.97 -10.75 -7.88
N ASP A 71 -2.96 -10.51 -8.70
CA ASP A 71 -2.80 -11.06 -10.05
C ASP A 71 -1.42 -11.72 -10.15
#